data_AF-A0A957M2T0-F1
#
_entry.id   AF-A0A957M2T0-F1
#
_cell.length_a   1.000
_cell.length_b   1.000
_cell.length_c   1.000
_cell.angle_alpha   90.00
_cell.angle_beta   90.00
_cell.angle_gamma   90.00
#
_symmetry.space_group_name_H-M   'P 1'
#
loop_
_entity.id
_entity.type
_entity.pdbx_description
1 polymer ?
#
loop_
_entity_poly.entity_id
_entity_poly.type
_entity_poly.pdbx_seq_one_letter_code
_entity_poly.pdbx_strand_id
1 'polypeptide(L)'
;LRAIGASSAAVGGQFVGEGLILGLLSWLIAWPLSLPVGQLMVSGLSSALGSQLVYQYTPAGPLIWLAIITVLSVAASGLPARSATRVSVRECLAYE
;
A
#
# COMPACT_ATOMS: atom_id res chain seq x y z
N LEU A 1 -4.04 17.44 17.18
CA LEU A 1 -2.60 17.54 16.85
C LEU A 1 -2.12 18.99 16.68
N ARG A 2 -2.73 19.81 15.81
CA ARG A 2 -2.35 21.25 15.71
C ARG A 2 -2.66 22.07 16.97
N ALA A 3 -3.70 21.70 17.72
CA ALA A 3 -4.05 22.33 19.00
C ALA A 3 -3.00 22.14 20.12
N ILE A 4 -2.07 21.19 19.96
CA ILE A 4 -0.93 20.95 20.87
C ILE A 4 0.42 21.32 20.23
N GLY A 5 0.42 22.10 19.14
CA GLY A 5 1.64 22.64 18.52
C GLY A 5 2.29 21.80 17.41
N ALA A 6 1.66 20.72 16.96
CA ALA A 6 2.23 19.90 15.88
C ALA A 6 2.26 20.68 14.54
N SER A 7 3.44 20.74 13.92
CA SER A 7 3.61 21.35 12.60
C SER A 7 2.91 20.52 11.51
N SER A 8 2.44 21.18 10.43
CA SER A 8 1.78 20.48 9.31
C SER A 8 2.68 19.42 8.65
N ALA A 9 4.01 19.59 8.73
CA ALA A 9 4.99 18.61 8.27
C ALA A 9 5.02 17.34 9.15
N ALA A 10 4.86 17.48 10.47
CA ALA A 10 4.80 16.33 11.38
C ALA A 10 3.55 15.48 11.12
N VAL A 11 2.41 16.13 10.88
CA VAL A 11 1.15 15.44 10.56
C VAL A 11 1.25 14.73 9.20
N GLY A 12 1.83 15.37 8.18
CA GLY A 12 2.06 14.73 6.88
C GLY A 12 3.01 13.53 6.94
N GLY A 13 4.08 13.63 7.73
CA GLY A 13 5.02 12.53 7.95
C GLY A 13 4.37 11.29 8.58
N GLN A 14 3.44 11.49 9.51
CA GLN A 14 2.70 10.39 10.14
C GLN A 14 1.87 9.58 9.13
N PHE A 15 1.11 10.25 8.26
CA PHE A 15 0.30 9.58 7.24
C PHE A 15 1.14 8.82 6.19
N VAL A 16 2.30 9.37 5.83
CA VAL A 16 3.25 8.67 4.96
C VAL A 16 3.84 7.45 5.66
N GLY A 17 4.20 7.58 6.94
CA GLY A 17 4.70 6.47 7.75
C GLY A 17 3.69 5.33 7.88
N GLU A 18 2.43 5.65 8.23
CA GLU A 18 1.35 4.66 8.31
C GLU A 18 1.10 3.97 6.97
N GLY A 19 1.04 4.73 5.87
CA GLY A 19 0.86 4.17 4.52
C GLY A 19 2.00 3.24 4.08
N LEU A 20 3.24 3.56 4.44
CA LEU A 20 4.40 2.71 4.18
C LEU A 20 4.38 1.44 5.03
N ILE A 21 4.05 1.53 6.32
CA ILE A 21 3.93 0.36 7.21
C ILE A 21 2.85 -0.58 6.70
N LEU A 22 1.67 -0.05 6.33
CA LEU A 22 0.59 -0.85 5.76
C LEU A 22 0.99 -1.51 4.43
N GLY A 23 1.66 -0.77 3.54
CA GLY A 23 2.18 -1.31 2.28
C GLY A 23 3.20 -2.45 2.49
N LEU A 24 4.13 -2.27 3.42
CA LEU A 24 5.13 -3.29 3.77
C LEU A 24 4.49 -4.54 4.37
N LEU A 25 3.56 -4.38 5.31
CA LEU A 25 2.86 -5.51 5.92
C LEU A 25 2.02 -6.27 4.89
N SER A 26 1.31 -5.54 4.01
CA SER A 26 0.56 -6.15 2.92
C SER A 26 1.46 -6.94 1.97
N TRP A 27 2.62 -6.39 1.60
CA TRP A 27 3.61 -7.08 0.78
C TRP A 27 4.15 -8.33 1.45
N LEU A 28 4.47 -8.25 2.74
CA LEU A 28 5.03 -9.36 3.53
C LEU A 28 4.04 -10.52 3.66
N ILE A 29 2.74 -10.23 3.70
CA ILE A 29 1.67 -11.25 3.70
C ILE A 29 1.43 -11.78 2.29
N ALA A 30 1.40 -10.91 1.28
CA ALA A 30 1.15 -11.29 -0.11
C ALA A 30 2.25 -12.18 -0.69
N TRP A 31 3.51 -11.95 -0.31
CA TRP A 31 4.65 -12.73 -0.81
C TRP A 31 4.52 -14.24 -0.57
N PRO A 32 4.35 -14.75 0.66
CA PRO A 32 4.15 -16.18 0.90
C PRO A 32 2.82 -16.69 0.35
N LEU A 33 1.76 -15.87 0.36
CA LEU A 33 0.45 -16.24 -0.22
C LEU A 33 0.50 -16.40 -1.75
N SER A 34 1.39 -15.68 -2.44
CA SER A 34 1.52 -15.76 -3.90
C SER A 34 1.94 -17.15 -4.39
N LEU A 35 2.64 -17.93 -3.56
CA LEU A 35 3.10 -19.29 -3.88
C LEU A 35 1.92 -20.28 -4.03
N PRO A 36 1.10 -20.53 -2.99
CA PRO A 36 -0.02 -21.46 -3.10
C PRO A 36 -1.09 -20.94 -4.06
N VAL A 37 -1.36 -19.62 -4.07
CA VAL A 37 -2.36 -19.03 -4.98
C VAL A 37 -1.93 -19.21 -6.44
N GLY A 38 -0.65 -18.99 -6.74
CA GLY A 38 -0.11 -19.18 -8.09
C GLY A 38 -0.21 -20.62 -8.57
N GLN A 39 0.09 -21.59 -7.70
CA GLN A 39 -0.04 -23.02 -8.01
C GLN A 39 -1.49 -23.43 -8.27
N LEU A 40 -2.43 -22.96 -7.44
CA LEU A 40 -3.86 -23.22 -7.60
C LEU A 40 -4.37 -22.62 -8.91
N MET A 41 -3.94 -21.40 -9.23
CA MET A 41 -4.32 -20.72 -10.46
C MET A 41 -3.81 -21.47 -11.71
N VAL A 42 -2.54 -21.89 -11.73
CA VAL A 42 -1.99 -22.68 -12.84
C VAL A 42 -2.68 -24.04 -12.98
N SER A 43 -3.00 -24.70 -11.87
CA SER A 43 -3.74 -25.97 -11.88
C SER A 43 -5.15 -25.78 -12.47
N GLY A 44 -5.85 -24.73 -12.05
CA GLY A 44 -7.17 -24.36 -12.59
C GLY A 44 -7.11 -24.05 -14.09
N LEU A 45 -6.15 -23.23 -14.52
CA LEU A 45 -5.94 -22.96 -15.95
C LEU A 45 -5.58 -24.22 -16.74
N SER A 46 -4.75 -25.11 -16.20
CA SER A 46 -4.39 -26.36 -16.87
C SER A 46 -5.62 -27.23 -17.12
N SER A 47 -6.52 -27.31 -16.13
CA SER A 47 -7.79 -28.04 -16.27
C SER A 47 -8.73 -27.39 -17.28
N ALA A 48 -8.77 -26.06 -17.34
CA ALA A 48 -9.66 -25.32 -18.24
C ALA A 48 -9.18 -25.34 -19.70
N LEU A 49 -7.85 -25.32 -19.92
CA LEU A 49 -7.23 -25.28 -21.25
C LEU A 49 -6.90 -26.67 -21.81
N GLY A 50 -7.01 -27.74 -21.00
CA GLY A 50 -6.68 -29.10 -21.43
C GLY A 50 -5.19 -29.32 -21.71
N SER A 51 -4.32 -28.42 -21.25
CA SER A 51 -2.86 -28.48 -21.44
C SER A 51 -2.16 -28.36 -20.10
N GLN A 52 -1.05 -29.09 -19.91
CA GLN A 52 -0.24 -28.97 -18.70
C GLN A 52 0.54 -27.65 -18.72
N LEU A 53 0.16 -26.71 -17.85
CA LEU A 53 0.92 -25.50 -17.59
C LEU A 53 1.87 -25.76 -16.41
N VAL A 54 3.14 -25.41 -16.59
CA VAL A 54 4.15 -25.52 -15.54
C VAL A 54 4.21 -24.22 -14.77
N TYR A 55 3.98 -24.28 -13.46
CA TYR A 55 4.16 -23.12 -12.58
C TYR A 55 5.65 -22.81 -12.44
N GLN A 56 6.08 -21.64 -12.91
CA GLN A 56 7.41 -21.11 -12.70
C GLN A 56 7.36 -19.87 -11.83
N TYR A 57 7.93 -19.96 -10.63
CA TYR A 57 8.00 -18.83 -9.73
C TYR A 57 9.24 -17.97 -10.01
N THR A 58 9.04 -16.68 -10.24
CA THR A 58 10.12 -15.72 -10.40
C THR A 58 10.22 -14.79 -9.18
N PRO A 59 11.37 -14.75 -8.47
CA PRO A 59 11.56 -13.86 -7.33
C PRO A 59 11.60 -12.37 -7.73
N ALA A 60 11.76 -12.07 -9.02
CA ALA A 60 11.66 -10.70 -9.53
C ALA A 60 10.25 -10.12 -9.36
N GLY A 61 9.20 -10.96 -9.45
CA GLY A 61 7.80 -10.51 -9.34
C GLY A 61 7.50 -9.84 -8.00
N PRO A 62 7.74 -10.50 -6.85
CA PRO A 62 7.59 -9.90 -5.53
C PRO A 62 8.40 -8.61 -5.35
N LEU A 63 9.64 -8.56 -5.85
CA LEU A 63 10.49 -7.37 -5.73
C LEU A 63 9.95 -6.18 -6.52
N ILE A 64 9.49 -6.41 -7.75
CA ILE A 64 8.83 -5.37 -8.56
C ILE A 64 7.56 -4.91 -7.87
N TRP A 65 6.78 -5.83 -7.29
CA TRP A 65 5.57 -5.50 -6.56
C TRP A 65 5.84 -4.66 -5.30
N LEU A 66 6.95 -4.90 -4.60
CA LEU A 66 7.40 -4.06 -3.47
C LEU A 66 7.66 -2.62 -3.92
N ALA A 67 8.33 -2.44 -5.06
CA ALA A 67 8.58 -1.11 -5.60
C ALA A 67 7.26 -0.40 -5.95
N ILE A 68 6.33 -1.11 -6.61
CA ILE A 68 5.01 -0.59 -6.97
C ILE A 68 4.23 -0.17 -5.72
N ILE A 69 4.10 -1.05 -4.72
CA ILE A 69 3.30 -0.74 -3.52
C ILE A 69 3.91 0.41 -2.72
N THR A 70 5.24 0.52 -2.68
CA THR A 70 5.93 1.66 -2.04
C THR A 70 5.59 2.97 -2.74
N VAL A 71 5.66 3.01 -4.07
CA VAL A 71 5.28 4.20 -4.86
C VAL A 71 3.80 4.54 -4.67
N LEU A 72 2.91 3.53 -4.68
CA LEU A 72 1.48 3.72 -4.45
C LEU A 72 1.19 4.24 -3.03
N SER A 73 1.81 3.68 -2.00
CA SER A 73 1.66 4.16 -0.62
C SER A 73 2.11 5.62 -0.48
N VAL A 74 3.25 5.98 -1.07
CA VAL A 74 3.73 7.37 -1.05
C VAL A 74 2.78 8.30 -1.82
N ALA A 75 2.29 7.90 -3.00
CA ALA A 75 1.35 8.69 -3.79
C ALA A 75 0.00 8.85 -3.08
N ALA A 76 -0.53 7.77 -2.52
CA ALA A 76 -1.79 7.74 -1.78
C ALA A 76 -1.73 8.56 -0.49
N SER A 77 -0.61 8.54 0.24
CA SER A 77 -0.41 9.37 1.44
C SER A 77 -0.04 10.82 1.13
N GLY A 78 0.50 11.10 -0.06
CA GLY A 78 0.84 12.46 -0.50
C GLY A 78 -0.37 13.35 -0.79
N LEU A 79 -1.47 12.77 -1.28
CA LEU A 79 -2.74 13.48 -1.54
C LEU A 79 -3.41 14.03 -0.25
N PRO A 80 -3.62 13.24 0.83
CA PRO A 80 -4.16 13.73 2.09
C PRO A 80 -3.16 14.61 2.85
N ALA A 81 -1.85 14.38 2.73
CA ALA A 81 -0.86 15.29 3.31
C ALA A 81 -0.98 16.71 2.74
N ARG A 82 -1.26 16.84 1.44
CA ARG A 82 -1.52 18.13 0.79
C ARG A 82 -2.88 18.72 1.18
N SER A 83 -3.94 17.91 1.36
CA SER A 83 -5.25 18.44 1.80
C SER A 83 -5.24 18.87 3.27
N ALA A 84 -4.54 18.14 4.15
CA ALA A 84 -4.41 18.47 5.57
C ALA A 84 -3.65 19.78 5.82
N THR A 85 -2.74 20.16 4.92
CA THR A 85 -2.05 21.47 5.01
C THR A 85 -2.97 22.67 4.72
N ARG A 86 -4.13 22.46 4.07
CA ARG A 86 -5.06 23.54 3.70
C ARG A 86 -6.21 23.74 4.69
N VAL A 87 -6.42 22.85 5.66
CA VAL A 87 -7.45 23.05 6.69
C VAL A 87 -6.95 24.12 7.66
N SER A 88 -7.63 25.26 7.72
CA SER A 88 -7.26 26.36 8.60
C SER A 88 -7.69 26.06 10.04
N VAL A 89 -6.87 26.44 11.03
CA VAL A 89 -7.21 26.24 12.46
C VAL A 89 -8.48 27.00 12.86
N ARG A 90 -8.84 28.04 12.10
CA ARG A 90 -10.05 28.86 12.32
C ARG A 90 -11.35 28.11 12.03
N GLU A 91 -11.36 27.13 11.13
CA GLU A 91 -12.58 26.36 10.82
C GLU A 91 -12.90 25.25 11.82
N CYS A 92 -11.91 24.72 12.55
CA CYS A 92 -12.17 23.71 13.58
C CYS A 92 -12.73 24.30 14.88
N LEU A 93 -12.54 25.61 15.14
CA LEU A 93 -13.07 26.31 16.31
C LEU A 93 -14.41 27.01 16.04
N ALA A 94 -14.82 27.13 14.77
CA ALA A 94 -16.12 27.67 14.40
C ALA A 94 -17.24 26.60 14.40
N TYR A 95 -16.89 25.37 14.76
CA TYR A 95 -17.81 24.23 14.81
C TYR A 95 -17.89 23.59 16.21
N GLU A 96 -17.43 24.32 17.24
CA GLU A 96 -17.94 24.14 18.61
C GLU A 96 -19.22 24.96 18.81
#